data_AF-A0A3N7A2N5-F1
#
_entry.id   AF-A0A3N7A2N5-F1
#
_cell.length_a   1.000
_cell.length_b   1.000
_cell.length_c   1.000
_cell.angle_alpha   90.00
_cell.angle_beta   90.00
_cell.angle_gamma   90.00
#
_symmetry.space_group_name_H-M   'P 1'
#
loop_
_entity.id
_entity.type
_entity.pdbx_description
1 polymer ?
#
loop_
_entity_poly.entity_id
_entity_poly.type
_entity_poly.pdbx_seq_one_letter_code
_entity_poly.pdbx_strand_id
1 'polypeptide(L)'
;MRFRYFIIATLIVIAHLAAGVYYNGYPLWWIGCTLMAFLGITILACIKIQWNFFLTSVNRIPLSFKQLSEGTTPVALTFDDGPHELTESVLDILKAEQVKATFFLIGKNIAGREAILQRMKDEGHLIGNHSYEHSVHFDWQSTKKMALELQACNEAIQSVTGFTPTIFRPPFGVTNPNLAKAVTQLNMQSIGWNVRSMDTVAKDASILKKKILSKTRANSIILLHDRCAVTVELLPELIRALKEKGYSFTFPSGTEIR
;
A
#
# COMPACT_ATOMS: atom_id res chain seq x y z
N MET A 1 14.21 -4.86 11.12
CA MET A 1 14.72 -5.38 12.41
C MET A 1 14.03 -6.67 12.85
N ARG A 2 12.71 -6.81 12.68
CA ARG A 2 11.91 -7.98 13.13
C ARG A 2 12.31 -9.30 12.47
N PHE A 3 12.57 -9.32 11.17
CA PHE A 3 12.94 -10.55 10.47
C PHE A 3 14.24 -11.21 10.95
N ARG A 4 15.26 -10.41 11.32
CA ARG A 4 16.54 -10.96 11.81
C ARG A 4 16.34 -11.74 13.10
N TYR A 5 15.53 -11.22 14.02
CA TYR A 5 15.21 -11.92 15.27
C TYR A 5 14.38 -13.17 15.03
N PHE A 6 13.46 -13.14 14.06
CA PHE A 6 12.71 -14.33 13.65
C PHE A 6 13.63 -15.45 13.16
N ILE A 7 14.59 -15.14 12.27
CA ILE A 7 15.59 -16.13 11.82
C ILE A 7 16.38 -16.70 13.00
N ILE A 8 16.92 -15.83 13.87
CA ILE A 8 17.72 -16.26 15.02
C ILE A 8 16.91 -17.18 15.94
N ALA A 9 15.66 -16.81 16.26
CA ALA A 9 14.77 -17.63 17.08
C ALA A 9 14.51 -19.00 16.44
N THR A 10 14.23 -19.04 15.14
CA THR A 10 14.06 -20.31 14.42
C THR A 10 15.31 -21.17 14.44
N LEU A 11 16.50 -20.59 14.25
CA LEU A 11 17.77 -21.32 14.32
C LEU A 11 18.03 -21.91 15.71
N ILE A 12 17.70 -21.16 16.78
CA ILE A 12 17.80 -21.67 18.16
C ILE A 12 16.86 -22.86 18.37
N VAL A 13 15.62 -22.79 17.89
CA VAL A 13 14.65 -23.90 17.98
C VAL A 13 15.15 -25.11 17.20
N ILE A 14 15.64 -24.92 15.97
CA ILE A 14 16.18 -26.02 15.16
C ILE A 14 17.40 -26.65 15.84
N ALA A 15 18.32 -25.86 16.42
CA ALA A 15 19.48 -26.37 17.14
C ALA A 15 19.06 -27.20 18.36
N HIS A 16 18.08 -26.73 19.13
CA HIS A 16 17.53 -27.48 20.26
C HIS A 16 16.86 -28.79 19.82
N LEU A 17 16.06 -28.75 18.76
CA LEU A 17 15.43 -29.96 18.21
C LEU A 17 16.46 -30.95 17.67
N ALA A 18 17.51 -30.48 16.99
CA ALA A 18 18.59 -31.32 16.51
C ALA A 18 19.35 -32.00 17.66
N ALA A 19 19.64 -31.27 18.74
CA ALA A 19 20.20 -31.85 19.95
C ALA A 19 19.25 -32.89 20.56
N GLY A 20 17.95 -32.60 20.63
CA GLY A 20 16.95 -33.57 21.12
C GLY A 20 16.81 -34.82 20.25
N VAL A 21 16.93 -34.70 18.92
CA VAL A 21 16.97 -35.86 18.01
C VAL A 21 18.19 -36.71 18.30
N TYR A 22 19.36 -36.09 18.48
CA TYR A 22 20.62 -36.78 18.68
C TYR A 22 20.75 -37.42 20.08
N TYR A 23 20.40 -36.69 21.14
CA TYR A 23 20.62 -37.10 22.53
C TYR A 23 19.38 -37.75 23.19
N ASN A 24 18.16 -37.38 22.77
CA ASN A 24 16.92 -37.73 23.48
C ASN A 24 15.92 -38.53 22.62
N GLY A 25 16.30 -38.93 21.41
CA GLY A 25 15.44 -39.70 20.51
C GLY A 25 14.21 -38.96 20.01
N TYR A 26 14.24 -37.61 19.94
CA TYR A 26 13.14 -36.86 19.33
C TYR A 26 12.96 -37.27 17.86
N PRO A 27 11.71 -37.25 17.35
CA PRO A 27 11.48 -37.60 15.96
C PRO A 27 11.96 -36.50 15.01
N LEU A 28 12.66 -36.89 13.94
CA LEU A 28 13.24 -35.97 12.95
C LEU A 28 12.19 -35.06 12.28
N TRP A 29 10.95 -35.52 12.15
CA TRP A 29 9.88 -34.74 11.51
C TRP A 29 9.52 -33.45 12.27
N TRP A 30 9.91 -33.30 13.55
CA TRP A 30 9.75 -32.03 14.28
C TRP A 30 10.57 -30.88 13.66
N ILE A 31 11.76 -31.19 13.15
CA ILE A 31 12.57 -30.21 12.40
C ILE A 31 11.86 -29.84 11.09
N GLY A 32 11.31 -30.84 10.38
CA GLY A 32 10.51 -30.63 9.18
C GLY A 32 9.30 -29.72 9.42
N CYS A 33 8.53 -29.96 10.47
CA CYS A 33 7.41 -29.10 10.87
C CYS A 33 7.86 -27.67 11.17
N THR A 34 9.00 -27.51 11.84
CA THR A 34 9.55 -26.19 12.16
C THR A 34 9.95 -25.43 10.90
N LEU A 35 10.59 -26.09 9.93
CA LEU A 35 10.94 -25.50 8.64
C LEU A 35 9.71 -25.13 7.80
N MET A 36 8.68 -25.99 7.79
CA MET A 36 7.42 -25.68 7.13
C MET A 36 6.71 -24.48 7.76
N ALA A 37 6.68 -24.40 9.10
CA ALA A 37 6.12 -23.25 9.81
C ALA A 37 6.91 -21.97 9.52
N PHE A 38 8.25 -22.04 9.51
CA PHE A 38 9.11 -20.92 9.14
C PHE A 38 8.82 -20.42 7.72
N LEU A 39 8.72 -21.34 6.75
CA LEU A 39 8.41 -21.01 5.36
C LEU A 39 7.01 -20.38 5.25
N GLY A 40 6.01 -20.98 5.89
CA GLY A 40 4.63 -20.48 5.89
C GLY A 40 4.52 -19.07 6.48
N ILE A 41 5.16 -18.81 7.62
CA ILE A 41 5.20 -17.49 8.24
C ILE A 41 5.93 -16.49 7.35
N THR A 42 7.04 -16.89 6.72
CA THR A 42 7.80 -16.04 5.79
C THR A 42 6.95 -15.63 4.58
N ILE A 43 6.22 -16.58 3.98
CA ILE A 43 5.30 -16.30 2.87
C ILE A 43 4.19 -15.35 3.32
N LEU A 44 3.55 -15.62 4.47
CA LEU A 44 2.53 -14.75 5.03
C LEU A 44 3.07 -13.34 5.30
N ALA A 45 4.28 -13.24 5.84
CA ALA A 45 4.93 -11.97 6.10
C ALA A 45 5.22 -11.17 4.82
N CYS A 46 5.46 -11.84 3.68
CA CYS A 46 5.62 -11.17 2.40
C CYS A 46 4.32 -10.53 1.93
N ILE A 47 3.19 -11.27 2.02
CA ILE A 47 1.90 -10.85 1.45
C ILE A 47 1.00 -10.06 2.42
N LYS A 48 1.31 -10.07 3.72
CA LYS A 48 0.58 -9.33 4.76
C LYS A 48 1.33 -8.06 5.13
N ILE A 49 1.23 -7.04 4.27
CA ILE A 49 1.81 -5.71 4.50
C ILE A 49 1.42 -5.09 5.85
N GLN A 50 0.29 -5.50 6.45
CA GLN A 50 -0.15 -5.06 7.78
C GLN A 50 0.75 -5.55 8.93
N TRP A 51 1.51 -6.64 8.72
CA TRP A 51 2.39 -7.19 9.75
C TRP A 51 3.65 -6.36 9.95
N ASN A 52 3.98 -5.47 9.01
CA ASN A 52 5.18 -4.63 9.05
C ASN A 52 6.44 -5.45 9.37
N PHE A 53 6.53 -6.62 8.74
CA PHE A 53 7.54 -7.61 9.09
C PHE A 53 8.89 -7.32 8.42
N PHE A 54 8.86 -7.12 7.10
CA PHE A 54 10.03 -6.77 6.30
C PHE A 54 10.17 -5.25 6.11
N LEU A 55 9.06 -4.58 5.84
CA LEU A 55 8.99 -3.15 5.56
C LEU A 55 7.88 -2.54 6.44
N THR A 56 8.20 -1.46 7.15
CA THR A 56 7.21 -0.73 7.93
C THR A 56 6.36 0.12 6.99
N SER A 57 5.08 -0.22 6.91
CA SER A 57 4.09 0.47 6.09
C SER A 57 3.00 1.12 6.97
N VAL A 58 2.57 2.31 6.56
CA VAL A 58 1.41 2.97 7.16
C VAL A 58 0.15 2.29 6.62
N ASN A 59 -0.44 1.43 7.45
CA ASN A 59 -1.63 0.65 7.08
C ASN A 59 -2.94 1.24 7.63
N ARG A 60 -2.82 2.20 8.56
CA ARG A 60 -3.89 3.03 9.12
C ARG A 60 -3.34 4.43 9.30
N ILE A 61 -4.21 5.43 9.20
CA ILE A 61 -3.83 6.83 9.40
C ILE A 61 -3.33 7.00 10.85
N PRO A 62 -2.14 7.56 11.07
CA PRO A 62 -1.68 7.86 12.42
C PRO A 62 -2.57 8.95 13.03
N LEU A 63 -3.00 8.77 14.27
CA LEU A 63 -3.78 9.78 14.99
C LEU A 63 -2.89 10.98 15.31
N SER A 64 -3.28 12.16 14.84
CA SER A 64 -2.69 13.43 15.28
C SER A 64 -3.43 13.97 16.51
N PHE A 65 -2.72 14.75 17.34
CA PHE A 65 -3.32 15.44 18.48
C PHE A 65 -4.52 16.32 18.07
N LYS A 66 -4.42 16.97 16.90
CA LYS A 66 -5.50 17.77 16.31
C LYS A 66 -6.77 16.94 16.04
N GLN A 67 -6.61 15.76 15.43
CA GLN A 67 -7.74 14.87 15.16
C GLN A 67 -8.39 14.37 16.45
N LEU A 68 -7.58 14.08 17.47
CA LEU A 68 -8.07 13.71 18.79
C LEU A 68 -8.84 14.84 19.46
N SER A 69 -8.36 16.08 19.39
CA SER A 69 -9.03 17.25 19.98
C SER A 69 -10.30 17.66 19.25
N GLU A 70 -10.35 17.49 17.93
CA GLU A 70 -11.52 17.84 17.11
C GLU A 70 -12.56 16.71 17.05
N GLY A 71 -12.26 15.53 17.62
CA GLY A 71 -13.15 14.37 17.59
C GLY A 71 -13.43 13.82 16.18
N THR A 72 -12.54 14.10 15.22
CA THR A 72 -12.75 13.69 13.82
C THR A 72 -12.36 12.22 13.62
N THR A 73 -13.12 11.51 12.77
CA THR A 73 -12.79 10.14 12.36
C THR A 73 -12.26 10.16 10.92
N PRO A 74 -10.93 10.20 10.70
CA PRO A 74 -10.39 10.35 9.36
C PRO A 74 -10.42 9.02 8.59
N VAL A 75 -10.60 9.12 7.27
CA VAL A 75 -10.35 8.06 6.29
C VAL A 75 -9.55 8.63 5.12
N ALA A 76 -8.80 7.77 4.44
CA ALA A 76 -8.00 8.14 3.27
C ALA A 76 -8.44 7.29 2.08
N LEU A 77 -8.84 7.96 1.01
CA LEU A 77 -9.03 7.33 -0.29
C LEU A 77 -7.69 7.29 -1.01
N THR A 78 -7.32 6.10 -1.49
CA THR A 78 -6.08 5.89 -2.22
C THR A 78 -6.33 5.10 -3.50
N PHE A 79 -5.69 5.51 -4.59
CA PHE A 79 -5.86 4.93 -5.91
C PHE A 79 -4.52 4.44 -6.46
N ASP A 80 -4.47 3.19 -6.90
CA ASP A 80 -3.29 2.57 -7.52
C ASP A 80 -3.50 2.41 -9.04
N ASP A 81 -2.38 2.24 -9.75
CA ASP A 81 -2.22 1.90 -11.18
C ASP A 81 -2.30 3.07 -12.19
N GLY A 82 -2.70 4.27 -11.75
CA GLY A 82 -2.77 5.46 -12.59
C GLY A 82 -1.41 5.96 -13.08
N PRO A 83 -1.38 7.00 -13.94
CA PRO A 83 -2.54 7.64 -14.55
C PRO A 83 -3.15 6.77 -15.66
N HIS A 84 -4.48 6.83 -15.80
CA HIS A 84 -5.29 6.13 -16.79
C HIS A 84 -6.35 7.09 -17.36
N GLU A 85 -7.00 6.76 -18.48
CA GLU A 85 -8.10 7.59 -19.04
C GLU A 85 -9.24 7.83 -18.02
N LEU A 86 -9.58 6.79 -17.25
CA LEU A 86 -10.61 6.86 -16.20
C LEU A 86 -10.19 7.67 -14.98
N THR A 87 -8.89 7.99 -14.82
CA THR A 87 -8.41 8.82 -13.73
C THR A 87 -9.04 10.21 -13.77
N GLU A 88 -9.31 10.76 -14.96
CA GLU A 88 -9.99 12.06 -15.09
C GLU A 88 -11.39 12.05 -14.47
N SER A 89 -12.15 10.97 -14.71
CA SER A 89 -13.48 10.81 -14.10
C SER A 89 -13.40 10.68 -12.58
N VAL A 90 -12.36 10.02 -12.05
CA VAL A 90 -12.12 9.97 -10.60
C VAL A 90 -11.84 11.37 -10.06
N LEU A 91 -11.02 12.18 -10.72
CA LEU A 91 -10.72 13.56 -10.33
C LEU A 91 -11.97 14.45 -10.37
N ASP A 92 -12.81 14.32 -11.40
CA ASP A 92 -14.09 15.05 -11.49
C ASP A 92 -15.00 14.76 -10.30
N ILE A 93 -15.13 13.48 -9.92
CA ILE A 93 -15.93 13.06 -8.78
C ILE A 93 -15.36 13.59 -7.47
N LEU A 94 -14.04 13.47 -7.28
CA LEU A 94 -13.35 13.97 -6.09
C LEU A 94 -13.54 15.48 -5.92
N LYS A 95 -13.43 16.24 -7.02
CA LYS A 95 -13.67 17.69 -7.04
C LYS A 95 -15.13 18.03 -6.73
N ALA A 96 -16.08 17.35 -7.36
CA ALA A 96 -17.52 17.57 -7.12
C ALA A 96 -17.90 17.27 -5.65
N GLU A 97 -17.28 16.26 -5.07
CA GLU A 97 -17.47 15.88 -3.67
C GLU A 97 -16.56 16.65 -2.70
N GLN A 98 -15.69 17.55 -3.17
CA GLN A 98 -14.74 18.32 -2.37
C GLN A 98 -13.84 17.44 -1.48
N VAL A 99 -13.39 16.31 -2.01
CA VAL A 99 -12.52 15.34 -1.32
C VAL A 99 -11.16 15.29 -1.99
N LYS A 100 -10.09 15.28 -1.18
CA LYS A 100 -8.74 15.00 -1.65
C LYS A 100 -8.39 13.53 -1.42
N ALA A 101 -7.59 12.97 -2.33
CA ALA A 101 -7.14 11.57 -2.27
C ALA A 101 -5.64 11.43 -2.57
N THR A 102 -5.10 10.23 -2.40
CA THR A 102 -3.72 9.89 -2.77
C THR A 102 -3.68 8.98 -3.99
N PHE A 103 -2.84 9.28 -4.96
CA PHE A 103 -2.66 8.49 -6.18
C PHE A 103 -1.25 7.89 -6.21
N PHE A 104 -1.12 6.57 -6.27
CA PHE A 104 0.14 5.86 -6.45
C PHE A 104 0.30 5.51 -7.92
N LEU A 105 1.20 6.23 -8.59
CA LEU A 105 1.32 6.18 -10.05
C LEU A 105 2.37 5.18 -10.50
N ILE A 106 2.07 4.49 -11.59
CA ILE A 106 3.02 3.67 -12.31
C ILE A 106 3.78 4.58 -13.28
N GLY A 107 5.11 4.62 -13.16
CA GLY A 107 5.97 5.54 -13.90
C GLY A 107 5.77 5.49 -15.42
N LYS A 108 5.68 4.29 -16.01
CA LYS A 108 5.50 4.15 -17.46
C LYS A 108 4.18 4.70 -18.01
N ASN A 109 3.16 4.82 -17.17
CA ASN A 109 1.84 5.26 -17.59
C ASN A 109 1.77 6.78 -17.75
N ILE A 110 2.77 7.51 -17.25
CA ILE A 110 2.84 8.97 -17.23
C ILE A 110 2.99 9.57 -18.63
N ALA A 111 3.77 8.93 -19.49
CA ALA A 111 4.01 9.44 -20.84
C ALA A 111 2.70 9.58 -21.62
N GLY A 112 2.42 10.80 -22.11
CA GLY A 112 1.18 11.16 -22.79
C GLY A 112 -0.03 11.42 -21.88
N ARG A 113 0.17 11.42 -20.55
CA ARG A 113 -0.85 11.70 -19.52
C ARG A 113 -0.37 12.75 -18.50
N GLU A 114 0.59 13.58 -18.89
CA GLU A 114 1.21 14.60 -18.05
C GLU A 114 0.16 15.60 -17.52
N ALA A 115 -0.83 15.94 -18.34
CA ALA A 115 -1.93 16.83 -17.96
C ALA A 115 -2.75 16.28 -16.76
N ILE A 116 -2.93 14.96 -16.66
CA ILE A 116 -3.65 14.33 -15.55
C ILE A 116 -2.87 14.50 -14.25
N LEU A 117 -1.54 14.33 -14.28
CA LEU A 117 -0.67 14.53 -13.11
C LEU A 117 -0.65 16.00 -12.68
N GLN A 118 -0.57 16.92 -13.64
CA GLN A 118 -0.61 18.34 -13.34
C GLN A 118 -1.94 18.72 -12.69
N ARG A 119 -3.06 18.17 -13.19
CA ARG A 119 -4.38 18.32 -12.58
C ARG A 119 -4.43 17.74 -11.15
N MET A 120 -3.88 16.56 -10.91
CA MET A 120 -3.79 15.99 -9.55
C MET A 120 -3.10 16.93 -8.57
N LYS A 121 -1.97 17.52 -9.01
CA LYS A 121 -1.20 18.48 -8.21
C LYS A 121 -2.02 19.76 -7.97
N ASP A 122 -2.61 20.34 -9.00
CA ASP A 122 -3.34 21.61 -8.91
C ASP A 122 -4.64 21.50 -8.10
N GLU A 123 -5.29 20.33 -8.12
CA GLU A 123 -6.45 20.01 -7.28
C GLU A 123 -6.06 19.60 -5.84
N GLY A 124 -4.76 19.56 -5.54
CA GLY A 124 -4.23 19.36 -4.21
C GLY A 124 -4.30 17.91 -3.71
N HIS A 125 -4.24 16.94 -4.62
CA HIS A 125 -4.09 15.53 -4.29
C HIS A 125 -2.63 15.18 -3.98
N LEU A 126 -2.45 14.10 -3.22
CA LEU A 126 -1.11 13.59 -2.90
C LEU A 126 -0.69 12.58 -3.97
N ILE A 127 0.51 12.72 -4.51
CA ILE A 127 1.05 11.82 -5.53
C ILE A 127 2.16 10.96 -4.92
N GLY A 128 2.07 9.66 -5.14
CA GLY A 128 3.01 8.66 -4.68
C GLY A 128 3.51 7.77 -5.81
N ASN A 129 4.55 6.99 -5.50
CA ASN A 129 5.20 6.08 -6.42
C ASN A 129 4.60 4.67 -6.33
N HIS A 130 4.39 4.01 -7.47
CA HIS A 130 3.93 2.62 -7.57
C HIS A 130 4.82 1.74 -8.47
N SER A 131 6.14 1.94 -8.41
CA SER A 131 7.16 1.43 -9.34
C SER A 131 7.03 1.98 -10.76
N TYR A 132 8.03 1.72 -11.60
CA TYR A 132 8.01 2.20 -12.99
C TYR A 132 7.24 1.25 -13.90
N GLU A 133 7.56 -0.05 -13.85
CA GLU A 133 6.93 -1.04 -14.71
C GLU A 133 5.73 -1.77 -14.12
N HIS A 134 5.66 -1.89 -12.80
CA HIS A 134 4.66 -2.71 -12.13
C HIS A 134 4.61 -4.15 -12.70
N SER A 135 5.79 -4.72 -12.98
CA SER A 135 5.93 -6.08 -13.51
C SER A 135 5.42 -7.12 -12.53
N VAL A 136 4.79 -8.19 -13.02
CA VAL A 136 4.44 -9.37 -12.21
C VAL A 136 5.66 -10.04 -11.54
N HIS A 137 6.87 -9.73 -12.03
CA HIS A 137 8.13 -10.22 -11.46
C HIS A 137 8.81 -9.23 -10.50
N PHE A 138 8.19 -8.08 -10.21
CA PHE A 138 8.77 -7.03 -9.36
C PHE A 138 9.30 -7.59 -8.04
N ASP A 139 8.52 -8.43 -7.36
CA ASP A 139 8.86 -8.99 -6.04
C ASP A 139 10.07 -9.91 -6.02
N TRP A 140 10.48 -10.43 -7.19
CA TRP A 140 11.62 -11.34 -7.36
C TRP A 140 12.91 -10.60 -7.73
N GLN A 141 12.85 -9.28 -7.87
CA GLN A 141 13.99 -8.48 -8.25
C GLN A 141 14.99 -8.27 -7.10
N SER A 142 16.23 -7.98 -7.46
CA SER A 142 17.25 -7.55 -6.51
C SER A 142 16.97 -6.14 -5.98
N THR A 143 17.53 -5.78 -4.82
CA THR A 143 17.45 -4.41 -4.27
C THR A 143 17.85 -3.36 -5.30
N LYS A 144 18.93 -3.59 -6.06
CA LYS A 144 19.39 -2.64 -7.08
C LYS A 144 18.34 -2.42 -8.17
N LYS A 145 17.72 -3.49 -8.67
CA LYS A 145 16.68 -3.40 -9.70
C LYS A 145 15.43 -2.69 -9.16
N MET A 146 14.99 -3.04 -7.96
CA MET A 146 13.86 -2.36 -7.29
C MET A 146 14.16 -0.87 -7.08
N ALA A 147 15.36 -0.51 -6.63
CA ALA A 147 15.74 0.89 -6.45
C ALA A 147 15.72 1.67 -7.77
N LEU A 148 16.17 1.06 -8.88
CA LEU A 148 16.09 1.67 -10.22
C LEU A 148 14.64 1.86 -10.68
N GLU A 149 13.75 0.89 -10.45
CA GLU A 149 12.31 1.03 -10.73
C GLU A 149 11.68 2.19 -9.96
N LEU A 150 11.99 2.32 -8.66
CA LEU A 150 11.47 3.40 -7.84
C LEU A 150 12.05 4.75 -8.28
N GLN A 151 13.35 4.81 -8.56
CA GLN A 151 14.01 6.03 -9.02
C GLN A 151 13.47 6.50 -10.38
N ALA A 152 13.30 5.60 -11.35
CA ALA A 152 12.74 5.93 -12.66
C ALA A 152 11.31 6.48 -12.54
N CYS A 153 10.48 5.90 -11.66
CA CYS A 153 9.14 6.42 -11.41
C CYS A 153 9.18 7.80 -10.71
N ASN A 154 10.11 8.01 -9.76
CA ASN A 154 10.33 9.32 -9.14
C ASN A 154 10.71 10.39 -10.16
N GLU A 155 11.64 10.07 -11.07
CA GLU A 155 12.10 10.97 -12.13
C GLU A 155 10.94 11.31 -13.09
N ALA A 156 10.14 10.32 -13.48
CA ALA A 156 8.97 10.53 -14.33
C ALA A 156 7.94 11.45 -13.66
N ILE A 157 7.63 11.24 -12.37
CA ILE A 157 6.72 12.11 -11.61
C ILE A 157 7.31 13.52 -11.48
N GLN A 158 8.57 13.64 -11.09
CA GLN A 158 9.25 14.92 -10.87
C GLN A 158 9.34 15.75 -12.16
N SER A 159 9.52 15.12 -13.32
CA SER A 159 9.58 15.81 -14.61
C SER A 159 8.31 16.58 -14.95
N VAL A 160 7.15 16.13 -14.43
CA VAL A 160 5.85 16.77 -14.65
C VAL A 160 5.49 17.68 -13.48
N THR A 161 5.64 17.20 -12.25
CA THR A 161 5.12 17.89 -11.06
C THR A 161 6.11 18.84 -10.43
N GLY A 162 7.41 18.74 -10.74
CA GLY A 162 8.49 19.50 -10.14
C GLY A 162 8.90 19.05 -8.73
N PHE A 163 8.31 17.97 -8.19
CA PHE A 163 8.70 17.42 -6.88
C PHE A 163 8.94 15.91 -6.97
N THR A 164 9.84 15.42 -6.12
CA THR A 164 10.10 13.98 -5.98
C THR A 164 9.13 13.40 -4.95
N PRO A 165 8.32 12.37 -5.29
CA PRO A 165 7.39 11.79 -4.33
C PRO A 165 8.13 11.09 -3.19
N THR A 166 7.67 11.29 -1.97
CA THR A 166 8.27 10.76 -0.74
C THR A 166 7.55 9.51 -0.23
N ILE A 167 6.39 9.18 -0.81
CA ILE A 167 5.60 8.01 -0.46
C ILE A 167 5.61 6.99 -1.60
N PHE A 168 5.58 5.71 -1.22
CA PHE A 168 5.57 4.57 -2.13
C PHE A 168 4.56 3.54 -1.65
N ARG A 169 3.90 2.88 -2.60
CA ARG A 169 3.11 1.68 -2.30
C ARG A 169 3.70 0.47 -3.05
N PRO A 170 4.01 -0.63 -2.35
CA PRO A 170 4.48 -1.86 -3.01
C PRO A 170 3.46 -2.40 -4.02
N PRO A 171 3.88 -2.70 -5.27
CA PRO A 171 3.10 -3.51 -6.20
C PRO A 171 2.53 -4.75 -5.52
N PHE A 172 1.24 -5.02 -5.75
CA PHE A 172 0.51 -6.15 -5.15
C PHE A 172 0.46 -6.19 -3.61
N GLY A 173 1.03 -5.21 -2.92
CA GLY A 173 1.21 -5.20 -1.46
C GLY A 173 2.26 -6.17 -0.93
N VAL A 174 3.11 -6.71 -1.80
CA VAL A 174 4.14 -7.67 -1.40
C VAL A 174 5.36 -6.92 -0.88
N THR A 175 5.90 -7.39 0.25
CA THR A 175 7.10 -6.81 0.87
C THR A 175 8.14 -7.89 1.09
N ASN A 176 9.41 -7.53 0.95
CA ASN A 176 10.52 -8.45 1.20
C ASN A 176 11.78 -7.65 1.62
N PRO A 177 12.85 -8.32 2.10
CA PRO A 177 14.06 -7.64 2.52
C PRO A 177 14.74 -6.80 1.43
N ASN A 178 14.64 -7.20 0.15
CA ASN A 178 15.24 -6.46 -0.95
C ASN A 178 14.52 -5.14 -1.18
N LEU A 179 13.19 -5.16 -1.17
CA LEU A 179 12.35 -3.98 -1.32
C LEU A 179 12.53 -3.04 -0.14
N ALA A 180 12.61 -3.56 1.09
CA ALA A 180 12.82 -2.74 2.28
C ALA A 180 14.12 -1.92 2.21
N LYS A 181 15.20 -2.53 1.68
CA LYS A 181 16.46 -1.83 1.43
C LYS A 181 16.32 -0.77 0.34
N ALA A 182 15.66 -1.07 -0.77
CA ALA A 182 15.45 -0.12 -1.87
C ALA A 182 14.66 1.12 -1.42
N VAL A 183 13.55 0.91 -0.70
CA VAL A 183 12.71 1.97 -0.13
C VAL A 183 13.49 2.84 0.86
N THR A 184 14.36 2.22 1.68
CA THR A 184 15.23 2.94 2.63
C THR A 184 16.31 3.75 1.90
N GLN A 185 16.92 3.21 0.84
CA GLN A 185 17.93 3.91 0.04
C GLN A 185 17.40 5.20 -0.59
N LEU A 186 16.10 5.24 -0.91
CA LEU A 186 15.42 6.39 -1.50
C LEU A 186 14.68 7.25 -0.47
N ASN A 187 14.82 6.96 0.84
CA ASN A 187 14.14 7.67 1.93
C ASN A 187 12.62 7.78 1.76
N MET A 188 11.98 6.74 1.20
CA MET A 188 10.54 6.76 0.94
C MET A 188 9.77 6.11 2.09
N GLN A 189 8.57 6.62 2.37
CA GLN A 189 7.64 5.99 3.30
C GLN A 189 6.72 5.02 2.57
N SER A 190 6.69 3.76 3.04
CA SER A 190 5.77 2.75 2.51
C SER A 190 4.35 2.98 3.02
N ILE A 191 3.37 2.99 2.12
CA ILE A 191 1.95 3.15 2.44
C ILE A 191 1.20 1.87 2.06
N GLY A 192 0.59 1.23 3.05
CA GLY A 192 -0.26 0.06 2.87
C GLY A 192 -1.73 0.42 2.90
N TRP A 193 -2.54 -0.48 3.47
CA TRP A 193 -3.98 -0.31 3.63
C TRP A 193 -4.53 -1.27 4.70
N ASN A 194 -5.69 -0.92 5.24
CA ASN A 194 -6.51 -1.82 6.07
C ASN A 194 -7.88 -2.13 5.44
N VAL A 195 -8.28 -1.41 4.39
CA VAL A 195 -9.50 -1.71 3.61
C VAL A 195 -9.12 -1.95 2.15
N ARG A 196 -9.08 -3.23 1.75
CA ARG A 196 -8.90 -3.64 0.35
C ARG A 196 -10.26 -3.83 -0.32
N SER A 197 -10.55 -3.03 -1.34
CA SER A 197 -11.82 -3.06 -2.09
C SER A 197 -12.00 -4.40 -2.85
N MET A 198 -10.96 -4.82 -3.58
CA MET A 198 -11.02 -5.83 -4.65
C MET A 198 -11.85 -5.35 -5.85
N ASP A 199 -11.79 -4.06 -6.14
CA ASP A 199 -12.42 -3.42 -7.31
C ASP A 199 -11.90 -3.94 -8.64
N THR A 200 -10.63 -4.33 -8.73
CA THR A 200 -10.03 -4.94 -9.94
C THR A 200 -10.73 -6.22 -10.45
N VAL A 201 -11.51 -6.87 -9.59
CA VAL A 201 -12.27 -8.09 -9.91
C VAL A 201 -13.76 -7.97 -9.65
N ALA A 202 -14.21 -6.81 -9.15
CA ALA A 202 -15.61 -6.58 -8.84
C ALA A 202 -16.41 -6.27 -10.10
N LYS A 203 -17.66 -6.73 -10.13
CA LYS A 203 -18.60 -6.48 -11.24
C LYS A 203 -19.82 -5.65 -10.85
N ASP A 204 -20.01 -5.44 -9.54
CA ASP A 204 -21.19 -4.78 -8.98
C ASP A 204 -20.73 -3.70 -8.00
N ALA A 205 -21.00 -2.44 -8.37
CA ALA A 205 -20.66 -1.25 -7.59
C ALA A 205 -21.35 -1.22 -6.23
N SER A 206 -22.60 -1.66 -6.15
CA SER A 206 -23.41 -1.66 -4.93
C SER A 206 -22.90 -2.67 -3.90
N ILE A 207 -22.58 -3.89 -4.32
CA ILE A 207 -21.99 -4.94 -3.47
C ILE A 207 -20.61 -4.48 -2.99
N LEU A 208 -19.79 -3.93 -3.90
CA LEU A 208 -18.46 -3.44 -3.56
C LEU A 208 -18.51 -2.29 -2.55
N LYS A 209 -19.40 -1.31 -2.75
CA LYS A 209 -19.65 -0.22 -1.80
C LYS A 209 -20.01 -0.75 -0.41
N LYS A 210 -20.97 -1.68 -0.32
CA LYS A 210 -21.37 -2.29 0.97
C LYS A 210 -20.21 -2.98 1.66
N LYS A 211 -19.37 -3.70 0.90
CA LYS A 211 -18.16 -4.38 1.41
C LYS A 211 -17.09 -3.41 1.90
N ILE A 212 -16.89 -2.28 1.22
CA ILE A 212 -15.97 -1.23 1.66
C ILE A 212 -16.49 -0.63 2.97
N LEU A 213 -17.74 -0.16 2.98
CA LEU A 213 -18.36 0.47 4.16
C LEU A 213 -18.38 -0.44 5.40
N SER A 214 -18.63 -1.75 5.22
CA SER A 214 -18.65 -2.70 6.34
C SER A 214 -17.28 -2.91 6.98
N LYS A 215 -16.19 -2.65 6.25
CA LYS A 215 -14.80 -2.76 6.72
C LYS A 215 -14.21 -1.41 7.16
N THR A 216 -14.74 -0.30 6.67
CA THR A 216 -14.26 1.04 7.03
C THR A 216 -14.52 1.33 8.50
N ARG A 217 -13.46 1.75 9.19
CA ARG A 217 -13.46 2.24 10.57
C ARG A 217 -12.65 3.54 10.63
N ALA A 218 -12.63 4.22 11.76
CA ALA A 218 -11.72 5.34 11.98
C ALA A 218 -10.28 4.98 11.59
N ASN A 219 -9.60 5.93 10.97
CA ASN A 219 -8.22 5.87 10.49
C ASN A 219 -8.00 4.87 9.35
N SER A 220 -9.05 4.55 8.58
CA SER A 220 -8.90 3.60 7.49
C SER A 220 -8.23 4.22 6.27
N ILE A 221 -7.29 3.47 5.69
CA ILE A 221 -6.75 3.69 4.36
C ILE A 221 -7.45 2.70 3.43
N ILE A 222 -8.21 3.24 2.48
CA ILE A 222 -9.03 2.51 1.53
C ILE A 222 -8.26 2.43 0.21
N LEU A 223 -7.93 1.21 -0.20
CA LEU A 223 -7.28 0.92 -1.49
C LEU A 223 -8.35 0.72 -2.57
N LEU A 224 -8.25 1.55 -3.62
CA LEU A 224 -9.00 1.52 -4.88
C LEU A 224 -8.00 1.60 -6.05
N HIS A 225 -8.49 1.46 -7.28
CA HIS A 225 -7.73 1.63 -8.52
C HIS A 225 -8.50 2.58 -9.44
N ASP A 226 -7.82 3.57 -9.99
CA ASP A 226 -8.40 4.63 -10.83
C ASP A 226 -8.53 4.24 -12.32
N ARG A 227 -8.13 3.02 -12.67
CA ARG A 227 -8.38 2.39 -13.98
C ARG A 227 -9.62 1.49 -14.03
N CYS A 228 -10.42 1.45 -12.96
CA CYS A 228 -11.57 0.55 -12.84
C CYS A 228 -12.89 1.31 -13.02
N ALA A 229 -13.68 0.94 -14.03
CA ALA A 229 -15.00 1.55 -14.27
C ALA A 229 -15.96 1.39 -13.07
N VAL A 230 -15.94 0.23 -12.40
CA VAL A 230 -16.74 -0.01 -11.18
C VAL A 230 -16.36 0.96 -10.06
N THR A 231 -15.09 1.38 -9.99
CA THR A 231 -14.63 2.38 -9.01
C THR A 231 -15.21 3.74 -9.34
N VAL A 232 -15.19 4.17 -10.61
CA VAL A 232 -15.82 5.42 -11.05
C VAL A 232 -17.32 5.42 -10.72
N GLU A 233 -18.02 4.30 -10.98
CA GLU A 233 -19.45 4.15 -10.72
C GLU A 233 -19.80 4.28 -9.22
N LEU A 234 -19.06 3.60 -8.33
CA LEU A 234 -19.40 3.57 -6.90
C LEU A 234 -18.92 4.80 -6.11
N LEU A 235 -17.92 5.51 -6.62
CA LEU A 235 -17.17 6.52 -5.85
C LEU A 235 -18.05 7.66 -5.29
N PRO A 236 -19.01 8.25 -6.05
CA PRO A 236 -19.85 9.33 -5.53
C PRO A 236 -20.67 8.87 -4.32
N GLU A 237 -21.34 7.72 -4.44
CA GLU A 237 -22.15 7.18 -3.35
C GLU A 237 -21.32 6.68 -2.17
N LEU A 238 -20.13 6.14 -2.42
CA LEU A 238 -19.20 5.77 -1.35
C LEU A 238 -18.77 6.99 -0.53
N ILE A 239 -18.39 8.09 -1.20
CA ILE A 239 -17.98 9.32 -0.53
C ILE A 239 -19.13 9.88 0.33
N ARG A 240 -20.34 9.98 -0.23
CA ARG A 240 -21.53 10.45 0.50
C ARG A 240 -21.84 9.58 1.71
N ALA A 241 -21.85 8.25 1.55
CA ALA A 241 -22.10 7.33 2.65
C ALA A 241 -21.02 7.40 3.75
N LEU A 242 -19.77 7.71 3.41
CA LEU A 242 -18.71 7.93 4.39
C LEU A 242 -18.94 9.25 5.16
N LYS A 243 -19.32 10.33 4.47
CA LYS A 243 -19.67 11.62 5.09
C LYS A 243 -20.87 11.48 6.04
N GLU A 244 -21.93 10.79 5.59
CA GLU A 244 -23.13 10.51 6.40
C GLU A 244 -22.80 9.72 7.68
N LYS A 245 -21.76 8.88 7.64
CA LYS A 245 -21.25 8.14 8.80
C LYS A 245 -20.32 8.98 9.70
N GLY A 246 -20.11 10.26 9.39
CA GLY A 246 -19.27 11.17 10.17
C GLY A 246 -17.76 11.08 9.88
N TYR A 247 -17.36 10.40 8.79
CA TYR A 247 -15.95 10.34 8.42
C TYR A 247 -15.49 11.63 7.73
N SER A 248 -14.28 12.06 8.06
CA SER A 248 -13.55 13.14 7.36
C SER A 248 -12.49 12.55 6.43
N PHE A 249 -12.07 13.28 5.40
CA PHE A 249 -11.09 12.80 4.43
C PHE A 249 -9.71 13.44 4.67
N THR A 250 -8.66 12.63 4.62
CA THR A 250 -7.27 13.07 4.75
C THR A 250 -6.33 12.13 4.00
N PHE A 251 -5.02 12.37 4.07
CA PHE A 251 -4.00 11.53 3.46
C PHE A 251 -3.53 10.40 4.38
N PRO A 252 -2.97 9.31 3.84
CA PRO A 252 -2.47 8.18 4.62
C PRO A 252 -1.49 8.52 5.77
N SER A 253 -0.65 9.53 5.56
CA SER A 253 0.32 10.06 6.52
C SER A 253 -0.28 10.97 7.60
N GLY A 254 -1.58 11.32 7.49
CA GLY A 254 -2.26 12.28 8.35
C GLY A 254 -1.92 13.76 8.09
N THR A 255 -0.96 14.05 7.20
CA THR A 255 -0.54 15.41 6.80
C THR A 255 -0.11 15.42 5.33
N GLU A 256 -0.13 16.60 4.69
CA GLU A 256 0.56 16.79 3.40
C GLU A 256 2.06 16.54 3.61
N ILE A 257 2.60 15.49 3.00
CA ILE A 257 4.04 15.34 2.84
C ILE A 257 4.32 15.87 1.43
N ARG A 258 4.99 17.02 1.33
CA ARG A 258 5.47 17.59 0.07
C ARG A 258 6.85 17.06 -0.23
#